data_AF-A0A2E1V0Z6-F1
#
_entry.id   AF-A0A2E1V0Z6-F1
#
_cell.length_a   1.000
_cell.length_b   1.000
_cell.length_c   1.000
_cell.angle_alpha   90.00
_cell.angle_beta   90.00
_cell.angle_gamma   90.00
#
_symmetry.space_group_name_H-M   'P 1'
#
loop_
_entity.id
_entity.type
_entity.pdbx_description
1 polymer ?
#
loop_
_entity_poly.entity_id
_entity_poly.type
_entity_poly.pdbx_seq_one_letter_code
_entity_poly.pdbx_strand_id
1 'polypeptide(L)'
;MNQSLPAFDVGDHFSEMSNSLSKQFGSFALIALVVAAIHVALTYTFGETSPLTIIINIVVYAITGPTAIMVAYDGQLGRKARLGQYVGLAVRMIIPLVLLAMLQWILISVGLIFLIFPGLYIGAMLYVMIPAVVTEKAGFGAFSRSMSLSEGYRISIVLVVFLLLLICIVIGAIASAISYAIISVPFIGVAIPSFMNAFIVLIPAVSGALVYWRLVERKEGKSLEQIADVFA
;
A
#
# COMPACT_ATOMS: atom_id res chain seq x y z
N MET A 1 -30.31 15.28 2.35
CA MET A 1 -30.67 13.85 2.37
C MET A 1 -29.56 13.10 3.09
N ASN A 2 -29.72 12.89 4.40
CA ASN A 2 -28.73 12.25 5.25
C ASN A 2 -29.15 10.78 5.43
N GLN A 3 -29.06 10.00 4.35
CA GLN A 3 -29.11 8.55 4.50
C GLN A 3 -27.74 8.15 5.05
N SER A 4 -27.69 7.76 6.32
CA SER A 4 -26.49 7.17 6.91
C SER A 4 -26.10 5.95 6.07
N LEU A 5 -25.10 6.12 5.22
CA LEU A 5 -24.60 5.05 4.38
C LEU A 5 -24.14 3.91 5.30
N PRO A 6 -24.50 2.65 4.99
CA PRO A 6 -24.22 1.53 5.87
C PRO A 6 -22.73 1.44 6.18
N ALA A 7 -22.41 1.13 7.44
CA ALA A 7 -21.03 0.98 7.90
C ALA A 7 -20.25 0.03 6.98
N PHE A 8 -18.96 0.31 6.82
CA PHE A 8 -18.07 -0.58 6.09
C PHE A 8 -18.04 -1.94 6.79
N ASP A 9 -18.42 -3.01 6.10
CA ASP A 9 -18.22 -4.35 6.65
C ASP A 9 -16.73 -4.66 6.62
N VAL A 10 -16.14 -4.61 7.80
CA VAL A 10 -14.72 -4.82 8.01
C VAL A 10 -14.37 -6.30 7.82
N GLY A 11 -15.26 -7.22 8.19
CA GLY A 11 -15.02 -8.65 8.01
C GLY A 11 -14.92 -9.01 6.53
N ASP A 12 -15.89 -8.54 5.74
CA ASP A 12 -15.90 -8.75 4.29
C ASP A 12 -14.70 -8.09 3.60
N HIS A 13 -14.22 -6.96 4.12
CA HIS A 13 -13.02 -6.31 3.59
C HIS A 13 -11.77 -7.18 3.71
N PHE A 14 -11.53 -7.77 4.88
CA PHE A 14 -10.36 -8.60 5.10
C PHE A 14 -10.44 -9.93 4.34
N SER A 15 -11.66 -10.49 4.20
CA SER A 15 -11.86 -11.70 3.38
C SER A 15 -11.59 -11.43 1.90
N GLU A 16 -12.07 -10.31 1.36
CA GLU A 16 -11.77 -9.86 -0.01
C GLU A 16 -10.29 -9.56 -0.22
N MET A 17 -9.65 -8.88 0.73
CA MET A 17 -8.21 -8.59 0.68
C MET A 17 -7.39 -9.89 0.62
N SER A 18 -7.70 -10.86 1.47
CA SER A 18 -7.04 -12.17 1.47
C SER A 18 -7.31 -12.95 0.17
N ASN A 19 -8.53 -12.86 -0.36
CA ASN A 19 -8.87 -13.47 -1.65
C ASN A 19 -8.08 -12.82 -2.81
N SER A 20 -7.93 -11.50 -2.80
CA SER A 20 -7.13 -10.79 -3.80
C SER A 20 -5.65 -11.18 -3.72
N LEU A 21 -5.08 -11.18 -2.51
CA LEU A 21 -3.69 -11.61 -2.26
C LEU A 21 -3.42 -13.05 -2.72
N SER A 22 -4.36 -13.97 -2.46
CA SER A 22 -4.22 -15.37 -2.85
C SER A 22 -4.39 -15.60 -4.36
N LYS A 23 -5.40 -14.99 -5.00
CA LYS A 23 -5.62 -15.08 -6.45
C LYS A 23 -4.43 -14.57 -7.26
N GLN A 24 -3.82 -13.48 -6.81
CA GLN A 24 -2.70 -12.80 -7.48
C GLN A 24 -1.34 -13.11 -6.82
N PHE A 25 -1.26 -14.19 -6.03
CA PHE A 25 -0.07 -14.48 -5.23
C PHE A 25 1.22 -14.51 -6.06
N GLY A 26 1.20 -15.09 -7.26
CA GLY A 26 2.37 -15.13 -8.15
C GLY A 26 2.90 -13.74 -8.53
N SER A 27 2.01 -12.78 -8.78
CA SER A 27 2.38 -11.40 -9.10
C SER A 27 2.92 -10.65 -7.88
N PHE A 28 2.28 -10.82 -6.72
CA PHE A 28 2.75 -10.23 -5.46
C PHE A 28 4.09 -10.82 -5.01
N ALA A 29 4.26 -12.14 -5.12
CA ALA A 29 5.52 -12.81 -4.82
C ALA A 29 6.64 -12.36 -5.77
N LEU A 30 6.34 -12.15 -7.06
CA LEU A 30 7.31 -11.62 -8.01
C LEU A 30 7.72 -10.18 -7.68
N ILE A 31 6.77 -9.30 -7.32
CA ILE A 31 7.07 -7.94 -6.84
C ILE A 31 7.96 -8.01 -5.60
N ALA A 32 7.56 -8.80 -4.60
CA ALA A 32 8.32 -8.95 -3.35
C ALA A 32 9.74 -9.49 -3.61
N LEU A 33 9.89 -10.45 -4.53
CA LEU A 33 11.18 -11.02 -4.90
C LEU A 33 12.10 -9.98 -5.57
N VAL A 34 11.55 -9.18 -6.50
CA VAL A 34 12.33 -8.12 -7.16
C VAL A 34 12.76 -7.05 -6.16
N VAL A 35 11.85 -6.59 -5.29
CA VAL A 35 12.16 -5.62 -4.24
C VAL A 35 13.21 -6.17 -3.29
N ALA A 36 13.07 -7.42 -2.86
CA ALA A 36 14.04 -8.08 -1.99
C ALA A 36 15.42 -8.19 -2.65
N ALA A 37 15.48 -8.62 -3.90
CA ALA A 37 16.73 -8.74 -4.65
C ALA A 37 17.45 -7.40 -4.76
N ILE A 38 16.71 -6.31 -5.03
CA ILE A 38 17.26 -4.95 -5.04
C ILE A 38 17.79 -4.58 -3.66
N HIS A 39 17.00 -4.78 -2.59
CA HIS A 39 17.41 -4.47 -1.23
C HIS A 39 18.68 -5.24 -0.82
N VAL A 40 18.75 -6.53 -1.14
CA VAL A 40 19.96 -7.36 -0.91
C VAL A 40 21.14 -6.79 -1.67
N ALA A 41 21.02 -6.55 -2.98
CA ALA A 41 22.10 -6.03 -3.79
C ALA A 41 22.65 -4.70 -3.26
N LEU A 42 21.78 -3.78 -2.85
CA LEU A 42 22.17 -2.51 -2.25
C LEU A 42 22.89 -2.70 -0.92
N THR A 43 22.36 -3.58 -0.06
CA THR A 43 22.96 -3.88 1.25
C THR A 43 24.37 -4.45 1.11
N TYR A 44 24.59 -5.35 0.16
CA TYR A 44 25.92 -5.93 -0.10
C TYR A 44 26.89 -4.97 -0.79
N THR A 45 26.38 -4.04 -1.60
CA THR A 45 27.23 -3.12 -2.38
C THR A 45 27.60 -1.87 -1.58
N PHE A 46 26.65 -1.30 -0.86
CA PHE A 46 26.78 0.01 -0.22
C PHE A 46 26.64 -0.05 1.32
N GLY A 47 26.11 -1.14 1.87
CA GLY A 47 25.73 -1.25 3.28
C GLY A 47 24.28 -0.84 3.53
N GLU A 48 23.63 -1.44 4.54
CA GLU A 48 22.22 -1.21 4.88
C GLU A 48 21.95 0.25 5.30
N THR A 49 22.82 0.81 6.12
CA THR A 49 22.68 2.18 6.67
C THR A 49 23.23 3.27 5.75
N SER A 50 23.70 2.91 4.55
CA SER A 50 24.22 3.88 3.60
C SER A 50 23.12 4.83 3.12
N PRO A 51 23.39 6.15 3.02
CA PRO A 51 22.43 7.10 2.47
C PRO A 51 21.94 6.71 1.07
N LEU A 52 22.79 6.13 0.23
CA LEU A 52 22.42 5.66 -1.11
C LEU A 52 21.42 4.51 -1.04
N THR A 53 21.66 3.52 -0.17
CA THR A 53 20.74 2.40 0.05
C THR A 53 19.38 2.90 0.51
N ILE A 54 19.35 3.84 1.47
CA ILE A 54 18.11 4.41 1.99
C ILE A 54 17.34 5.14 0.88
N ILE A 55 18.01 6.03 0.13
CA ILE A 55 17.38 6.81 -0.93
C ILE A 55 16.81 5.89 -2.03
N ILE A 56 17.58 4.90 -2.47
CA ILE A 56 17.12 3.97 -3.52
C ILE A 56 15.94 3.14 -3.02
N ASN A 57 15.97 2.67 -1.77
CA ASN A 57 14.84 1.94 -1.20
C ASN A 57 13.57 2.78 -1.11
N ILE A 58 13.67 4.07 -0.73
CA ILE A 58 12.52 4.98 -0.73
C ILE A 58 11.86 5.01 -2.13
N VAL A 59 12.67 5.11 -3.19
CA VAL A 59 12.17 5.11 -4.57
C VAL A 59 11.55 3.76 -4.94
N VAL A 60 12.20 2.64 -4.59
CA VAL A 60 11.70 1.28 -4.85
C VAL A 60 10.33 1.06 -4.19
N TYR A 61 10.19 1.43 -2.91
CA TYR A 61 8.93 1.29 -2.18
C TYR A 61 7.85 2.26 -2.68
N ALA A 62 8.22 3.46 -3.13
CA ALA A 62 7.29 4.41 -3.76
C ALA A 62 6.68 3.90 -5.08
N ILE A 63 7.38 3.00 -5.78
CA ILE A 63 6.88 2.31 -6.99
C ILE A 63 6.07 1.06 -6.62
N THR A 64 6.50 0.35 -5.57
CA THR A 64 5.92 -0.93 -5.15
C THR A 64 4.46 -0.81 -4.75
N GLY A 65 4.09 0.17 -3.92
CA GLY A 65 2.71 0.39 -3.48
C GLY A 65 1.72 0.60 -4.64
N PRO A 66 1.94 1.60 -5.52
CA PRO A 66 1.18 1.81 -6.75
C PRO A 66 1.06 0.58 -7.65
N THR A 67 2.17 -0.15 -7.83
CA THR A 67 2.18 -1.37 -8.64
C THR A 67 1.27 -2.43 -8.02
N ALA A 68 1.36 -2.63 -6.70
CA ALA A 68 0.53 -3.57 -5.97
C ALA A 68 -0.96 -3.20 -6.00
N ILE A 69 -1.29 -1.91 -5.98
CA ILE A 69 -2.67 -1.41 -6.14
C ILE A 69 -3.24 -1.82 -7.51
N MET A 70 -2.48 -1.63 -8.59
CA MET A 70 -2.95 -1.99 -9.94
C MET A 70 -3.09 -3.50 -10.13
N VAL A 71 -2.16 -4.28 -9.56
CA VAL A 71 -2.24 -5.75 -9.50
C VAL A 71 -3.51 -6.19 -8.77
N ALA A 72 -3.83 -5.56 -7.64
CA ALA A 72 -5.05 -5.86 -6.88
C ALA A 72 -6.31 -5.62 -7.71
N TYR A 73 -6.37 -4.53 -8.48
CA TYR A 73 -7.51 -4.23 -9.35
C TYR A 73 -7.69 -5.25 -10.46
N ASP A 74 -6.62 -5.56 -11.21
CA ASP A 74 -6.72 -6.56 -12.27
C ASP A 74 -7.09 -7.94 -11.68
N GLY A 75 -6.73 -8.23 -10.42
CA GLY A 75 -7.14 -9.45 -9.72
C GLY A 75 -8.61 -9.53 -9.38
N GLN A 76 -9.19 -8.41 -8.96
CA GLN A 76 -10.63 -8.33 -8.72
C GLN A 76 -11.42 -8.44 -10.02
N LEU A 77 -10.88 -7.95 -11.15
CA LEU A 77 -11.47 -8.07 -12.47
C LEU A 77 -11.21 -9.41 -13.18
N GLY A 78 -10.45 -10.32 -12.57
CA GLY A 78 -10.03 -11.57 -13.20
C GLY A 78 -9.11 -11.39 -14.42
N ARG A 79 -8.50 -10.20 -14.57
CA ARG A 79 -7.54 -9.85 -15.61
C ARG A 79 -6.13 -10.31 -15.21
N LYS A 80 -5.28 -10.60 -16.20
CA LYS A 80 -3.87 -10.94 -15.96
C LYS A 80 -3.07 -9.68 -15.59
N ALA A 81 -2.18 -9.80 -14.61
CA ALA A 81 -1.32 -8.70 -14.19
C ALA A 81 -0.34 -8.26 -15.29
N ARG A 82 -0.26 -6.95 -15.55
CA ARG A 82 0.59 -6.30 -16.55
C ARG A 82 1.68 -5.47 -15.86
N LEU A 83 2.56 -6.15 -15.11
CA LEU A 83 3.55 -5.52 -14.22
C LEU A 83 4.40 -4.43 -14.89
N GLY A 84 4.86 -4.65 -16.12
CA GLY A 84 5.65 -3.66 -16.85
C GLY A 84 4.91 -2.34 -17.11
N GLN A 85 3.59 -2.41 -17.37
CA GLN A 85 2.76 -1.21 -17.56
C GLN A 85 2.57 -0.46 -16.24
N TYR A 86 2.33 -1.18 -15.14
CA TYR A 86 2.13 -0.57 -13.82
C TYR A 86 3.39 0.12 -13.30
N VAL A 87 4.55 -0.53 -13.46
CA VAL A 87 5.85 0.06 -13.09
C VAL A 87 6.11 1.29 -13.94
N GLY A 88 5.89 1.23 -15.26
CA GLY A 88 6.04 2.39 -16.14
C GLY A 88 5.15 3.57 -15.74
N LEU A 89 3.89 3.30 -15.35
CA LEU A 89 2.98 4.32 -14.84
C LEU A 89 3.45 4.91 -13.50
N ALA A 90 3.89 4.07 -12.56
CA ALA A 90 4.40 4.50 -11.26
C ALA A 90 5.69 5.34 -11.40
N VAL A 91 6.61 4.97 -12.29
CA VAL A 91 7.82 5.75 -12.57
C VAL A 91 7.48 7.12 -13.14
N ARG A 92 6.51 7.23 -14.06
CA ARG A 92 6.06 8.53 -14.60
C ARG A 92 5.47 9.44 -13.52
N MET A 93 4.96 8.86 -12.44
CA MET A 93 4.35 9.58 -11.31
C MET A 93 5.22 9.58 -10.06
N ILE A 94 6.52 9.28 -10.19
CA ILE A 94 7.38 9.08 -9.02
C ILE A 94 7.47 10.32 -8.15
N ILE A 95 7.52 11.52 -8.74
CA ILE A 95 7.60 12.79 -8.01
C ILE A 95 6.37 13.00 -7.12
N PRO A 96 5.13 13.03 -7.65
CA PRO A 96 3.95 13.17 -6.79
C PRO A 96 3.81 12.02 -5.80
N LEU A 97 4.13 10.77 -6.20
CA LEU A 97 4.05 9.61 -5.29
C LEU A 97 4.98 9.75 -4.09
N VAL A 98 6.26 10.08 -4.32
CA VAL A 98 7.25 10.25 -3.25
C VAL A 98 6.86 11.41 -2.34
N LEU A 99 6.52 12.58 -2.90
CA LEU A 99 6.19 13.76 -2.11
C LEU A 99 4.91 13.58 -1.28
N LEU A 100 3.87 12.96 -1.86
CA LEU A 100 2.64 12.66 -1.14
C LEU A 100 2.84 11.56 -0.09
N ALA A 101 3.62 10.51 -0.39
CA ALA A 101 3.97 9.51 0.59
C ALA A 101 4.72 10.13 1.78
N MET A 102 5.72 10.97 1.52
CA MET A 102 6.46 11.70 2.57
C MET A 102 5.52 12.59 3.40
N LEU A 103 4.65 13.36 2.74
CA LEU A 103 3.65 14.18 3.42
C LEU A 103 2.73 13.33 4.31
N GLN A 104 2.24 12.19 3.81
CA GLN A 104 1.42 11.27 4.56
C GLN A 104 2.14 10.75 5.80
N TRP A 105 3.40 10.32 5.68
CA TRP A 105 4.20 9.85 6.80
C TRP A 105 4.43 10.94 7.85
N ILE A 106 4.72 12.17 7.43
CA ILE A 106 4.89 13.30 8.35
C ILE A 106 3.58 13.57 9.12
N LEU A 107 2.46 13.67 8.42
CA LEU A 107 1.16 13.98 9.04
C LEU A 107 0.70 12.86 9.99
N ILE A 108 0.88 11.60 9.62
CA ILE A 108 0.56 10.45 10.48
C ILE A 108 1.47 10.44 11.70
N SER A 109 2.78 10.66 11.53
CA SER A 109 3.74 10.66 12.63
C SER A 109 3.45 11.77 13.63
N VAL A 110 3.20 12.99 13.16
CA VAL A 110 2.77 14.11 13.99
C VAL A 110 1.48 13.76 14.74
N GLY A 111 0.48 13.21 14.03
CA GLY A 111 -0.77 12.78 14.65
C GLY A 111 -0.55 11.74 15.76
N LEU A 112 0.28 10.73 15.53
CA LEU A 112 0.61 9.69 16.50
C LEU A 112 1.38 10.21 17.72
N ILE A 113 2.25 11.21 17.55
CA ILE A 113 2.96 11.88 18.66
C ILE A 113 1.98 12.58 19.59
N PHE A 114 0.95 13.24 19.03
CA PHE A 114 -0.04 13.93 19.85
C PHE A 114 -0.94 12.95 20.60
N LEU A 115 -1.45 11.90 19.94
CA LEU A 115 -2.23 10.78 20.53
C LEU A 115 -2.42 9.70 19.43
N ILE A 116 -2.62 8.42 19.79
CA ILE A 116 -2.82 7.35 18.79
C ILE A 116 -4.05 7.62 17.89
N PHE A 117 -5.15 8.09 18.49
CA PHE A 117 -6.41 8.32 17.79
C PHE A 117 -6.33 9.39 16.67
N PRO A 118 -5.80 10.61 16.88
CA PRO A 118 -5.64 11.59 15.81
C PRO A 118 -4.69 11.12 14.71
N GLY A 119 -3.62 10.38 15.03
CA GLY A 119 -2.76 9.75 14.03
C GLY A 119 -3.51 8.79 13.11
N LEU A 120 -4.33 7.90 13.70
CA LEU A 120 -5.18 6.98 12.93
C LEU A 120 -6.24 7.72 12.11
N TYR A 121 -6.82 8.79 12.65
CA TYR A 121 -7.82 9.59 11.95
C TYR A 121 -7.25 10.30 10.72
N ILE A 122 -6.06 10.89 10.83
CA ILE A 122 -5.31 11.45 9.69
C ILE A 122 -4.95 10.34 8.70
N GLY A 123 -4.47 9.19 9.20
CA GLY A 123 -4.19 8.03 8.38
C GLY A 123 -5.39 7.60 7.56
N ALA A 124 -6.58 7.58 8.16
CA ALA A 124 -7.83 7.27 7.48
C ALA A 124 -8.22 8.31 6.43
N MET A 125 -7.97 9.60 6.66
CA MET A 125 -8.21 10.66 5.67
C MET A 125 -7.35 10.51 4.42
N LEU A 126 -6.10 10.05 4.59
CA LEU A 126 -5.10 9.94 3.52
C LEU A 126 -4.95 8.52 2.99
N TYR A 127 -5.71 7.56 3.52
CA TYR A 127 -5.53 6.14 3.25
C TYR A 127 -5.67 5.80 1.76
N VAL A 128 -6.57 6.50 1.07
CA VAL A 128 -6.88 6.27 -0.35
C VAL A 128 -6.21 7.28 -1.28
N MET A 129 -5.23 8.03 -0.77
CA MET A 129 -4.49 9.03 -1.55
C MET A 129 -3.64 8.39 -2.65
N ILE A 130 -2.84 7.38 -2.33
CA ILE A 130 -2.01 6.70 -3.33
C ILE A 130 -2.87 5.99 -4.40
N PRO A 131 -3.96 5.26 -4.04
CA PRO A 131 -4.93 4.81 -5.02
C PRO A 131 -5.42 5.93 -5.95
N ALA A 132 -5.82 7.08 -5.41
CA ALA A 132 -6.28 8.23 -6.21
C ALA A 132 -5.21 8.82 -7.14
N VAL A 133 -3.93 8.86 -6.73
CA VAL A 133 -2.82 9.28 -7.62
C VAL A 133 -2.76 8.35 -8.83
N VAL A 134 -2.87 7.04 -8.58
CA VAL A 134 -2.65 6.02 -9.59
C VAL A 134 -3.85 5.87 -10.51
N THR A 135 -5.05 5.78 -9.96
CA THR A 135 -6.30 5.54 -10.70
C THR A 135 -6.76 6.75 -11.48
N GLU A 136 -6.72 7.93 -10.87
CA GLU A 136 -7.25 9.15 -11.46
C GLU A 136 -6.16 10.04 -12.05
N LYS A 137 -4.89 9.62 -11.96
CA LYS A 137 -3.73 10.44 -12.38
C LYS A 137 -3.74 11.82 -11.70
N ALA A 138 -4.28 11.88 -10.48
CA ALA A 138 -4.62 13.14 -9.81
C ALA A 138 -3.39 13.94 -9.35
N GLY A 139 -2.18 13.36 -9.38
CA GLY A 139 -0.96 13.99 -8.88
C GLY A 139 -1.18 14.55 -7.47
N PHE A 140 -0.83 15.82 -7.24
CA PHE A 140 -1.07 16.48 -5.95
C PHE A 140 -2.54 16.70 -5.59
N GLY A 141 -3.45 16.69 -6.58
CA GLY A 141 -4.90 16.73 -6.36
C GLY A 141 -5.43 15.51 -5.60
N ALA A 142 -4.65 14.42 -5.54
CA ALA A 142 -4.99 13.21 -4.79
C ALA A 142 -5.21 13.46 -3.29
N PHE A 143 -4.58 14.49 -2.72
CA PHE A 143 -4.78 14.85 -1.31
C PHE A 143 -6.22 15.28 -1.04
N SER A 144 -6.71 16.26 -1.80
CA SER A 144 -8.10 16.75 -1.70
C SER A 144 -9.09 15.63 -2.06
N ARG A 145 -8.75 14.84 -3.07
CA ARG A 145 -9.55 13.69 -3.50
C ARG A 145 -9.71 12.63 -2.41
N SER A 146 -8.64 12.27 -1.72
CA SER A 146 -8.69 11.33 -0.60
C SER A 146 -9.54 11.86 0.55
N MET A 147 -9.45 13.16 0.82
CA MET A 147 -10.21 13.81 1.88
C MET A 147 -11.72 13.83 1.57
N SER A 148 -12.10 14.10 0.31
CA SER A 148 -13.49 14.08 -0.12
C SER A 148 -14.06 12.66 -0.20
N LEU A 149 -13.29 11.68 -0.67
CA LEU A 149 -13.73 10.28 -0.69
C LEU A 149 -13.91 9.70 0.72
N SER A 150 -13.00 9.99 1.65
CA SER A 150 -13.06 9.46 3.02
C SER A 150 -14.15 10.10 3.90
N GLU A 151 -14.68 11.26 3.52
CA GLU A 151 -15.71 11.97 4.30
C GLU A 151 -16.96 11.11 4.54
N GLY A 152 -17.48 11.09 5.76
CA GLY A 152 -18.60 10.23 6.15
C GLY A 152 -18.23 8.76 6.45
N TYR A 153 -17.04 8.30 6.07
CA TYR A 153 -16.56 6.92 6.31
C TYR A 153 -15.31 6.81 7.17
N ARG A 154 -14.78 7.94 7.66
CA ARG A 154 -13.48 8.01 8.35
C ARG A 154 -13.38 7.05 9.54
N ILE A 155 -14.41 6.92 10.36
CA ILE A 155 -14.41 6.01 11.52
C ILE A 155 -14.28 4.55 11.07
N SER A 156 -14.98 4.16 10.01
CA SER A 156 -14.87 2.81 9.46
C SER A 156 -13.48 2.55 8.86
N ILE A 157 -12.91 3.53 8.17
CA ILE A 157 -11.53 3.44 7.64
C ILE A 157 -10.52 3.39 8.79
N VAL A 158 -10.73 4.13 9.88
CA VAL A 158 -9.89 4.04 11.10
C VAL A 158 -9.87 2.62 11.63
N LEU A 159 -11.02 1.94 11.71
CA LEU A 159 -11.07 0.55 12.18
C LEU A 159 -10.30 -0.40 11.25
N VAL A 160 -10.45 -0.25 9.92
CA VAL A 160 -9.68 -1.02 8.93
C VAL A 160 -8.18 -0.77 9.07
N VAL A 161 -7.75 0.50 9.13
CA VAL A 161 -6.35 0.90 9.28
C VAL A 161 -5.77 0.38 10.60
N PHE A 162 -6.53 0.46 11.69
CA PHE A 162 -6.12 -0.04 13.00
C PHE A 162 -5.89 -1.56 12.99
N LEU A 163 -6.83 -2.33 12.44
CA LEU A 163 -6.67 -3.78 12.35
C LEU A 163 -5.53 -4.17 11.40
N LEU A 164 -5.36 -3.47 10.29
CA LEU A 164 -4.20 -3.67 9.40
C LEU A 164 -2.89 -3.36 10.10
N LEU A 165 -2.84 -2.28 10.90
CA LEU A 165 -1.66 -1.94 11.68
C LEU A 165 -1.31 -3.07 12.64
N LEU A 166 -2.29 -3.63 13.36
CA LEU A 166 -2.06 -4.77 14.24
C LEU A 166 -1.54 -6.00 13.48
N ILE A 167 -2.14 -6.32 12.33
CA ILE A 167 -1.69 -7.44 11.47
C ILE A 167 -0.24 -7.21 11.01
N CYS A 168 0.07 -6.02 10.50
CA CYS A 168 1.42 -5.68 10.04
C CYS A 168 2.45 -5.68 11.18
N ILE A 169 2.07 -5.24 12.39
CA ILE A 169 2.93 -5.31 13.58
C ILE A 169 3.23 -6.77 13.92
N VAL A 170 2.21 -7.64 13.94
CA VAL A 170 2.41 -9.07 14.25
C VAL A 170 3.29 -9.74 13.20
N ILE A 171 3.00 -9.55 11.91
CA ILE A 171 3.81 -10.13 10.82
C ILE A 171 5.22 -9.56 10.85
N GLY A 172 5.36 -8.25 11.10
CA GLY A 172 6.65 -7.57 11.24
C GLY A 172 7.46 -8.11 12.42
N ALA A 173 6.85 -8.32 13.57
CA ALA A 173 7.51 -8.90 14.75
C ALA A 173 7.99 -10.34 14.48
N ILE A 174 7.17 -11.15 13.80
CA ILE A 174 7.55 -12.49 13.37
C ILE A 174 8.72 -12.42 12.38
N ALA A 175 8.65 -11.52 11.40
CA ALA A 175 9.74 -11.31 10.44
C ALA A 175 11.03 -10.91 11.15
N SER A 176 10.99 -9.95 12.07
CA SER A 176 12.14 -9.52 12.87
C SER A 176 12.72 -10.64 13.73
N ALA A 177 11.87 -11.46 14.37
CA ALA A 177 12.32 -12.60 15.16
C ALA A 177 13.04 -13.65 14.29
N ILE A 178 12.49 -13.95 13.10
CA ILE A 178 13.14 -14.82 12.12
C ILE A 178 14.47 -14.23 11.69
N SER A 179 14.51 -12.95 11.30
CA SER A 179 15.73 -12.23 10.90
C SER A 179 16.83 -12.37 11.95
N TYR A 180 16.50 -12.15 13.21
CA TYR A 180 17.45 -12.25 14.32
C TYR A 180 18.01 -13.67 14.47
N ALA A 181 17.18 -14.70 14.29
CA ALA A 181 17.60 -16.10 14.38
C ALA A 181 18.57 -16.52 13.26
N ILE A 182 18.51 -15.89 12.08
CA ILE A 182 19.32 -16.25 10.90
C ILE A 182 20.38 -15.21 10.53
N ILE A 183 20.56 -14.15 11.33
CA ILE A 183 21.43 -13.01 11.02
C ILE A 183 22.90 -13.40 10.82
N SER A 184 23.34 -14.50 11.44
CA SER A 184 24.71 -15.03 11.31
C SER A 184 24.97 -15.72 9.98
N VAL A 185 23.93 -16.00 9.18
CA VAL A 185 24.05 -16.60 7.85
C VAL A 185 24.06 -15.47 6.82
N PRO A 186 25.18 -15.15 6.14
CA PRO A 186 25.33 -13.86 5.45
C PRO A 186 24.20 -13.57 4.44
N PHE A 187 24.13 -14.35 3.37
CA PHE A 187 23.18 -14.08 2.28
C PHE A 187 21.73 -14.30 2.73
N ILE A 188 21.48 -15.41 3.41
CA ILE A 188 20.15 -15.83 3.86
C ILE A 188 19.59 -14.84 4.90
N GLY A 189 20.44 -14.36 5.80
CA GLY A 189 20.12 -13.40 6.85
C GLY A 189 19.71 -12.02 6.36
N VAL A 190 19.97 -11.70 5.09
CA VAL A 190 19.48 -10.48 4.44
C VAL A 190 18.33 -10.80 3.47
N ALA A 191 18.44 -11.89 2.70
CA ALA A 191 17.49 -12.22 1.65
C ALA A 191 16.09 -12.57 2.16
N ILE A 192 15.98 -13.44 3.17
CA ILE A 192 14.68 -13.85 3.72
C ILE A 192 13.96 -12.64 4.35
N PRO A 193 14.60 -11.84 5.22
CA PRO A 193 13.96 -10.65 5.80
C PRO A 193 13.53 -9.62 4.75
N SER A 194 14.36 -9.41 3.72
CA SER A 194 14.04 -8.48 2.63
C SER A 194 12.77 -8.91 1.88
N PHE A 195 12.63 -10.21 1.62
CA PHE A 195 11.42 -10.76 0.99
C PHE A 195 10.18 -10.62 1.87
N MET A 196 10.30 -10.96 3.16
CA MET A 196 9.19 -10.82 4.10
C MET A 196 8.74 -9.36 4.22
N ASN A 197 9.67 -8.43 4.34
CA ASN A 197 9.36 -7.00 4.47
C ASN A 197 8.71 -6.45 3.20
N ALA A 198 9.22 -6.83 2.02
CA ALA A 198 8.61 -6.47 0.75
C ALA A 198 7.14 -6.95 0.67
N PHE A 199 6.84 -8.15 1.19
CA PHE A 199 5.48 -8.68 1.22
C PHE A 199 4.56 -7.93 2.20
N ILE A 200 5.07 -7.52 3.37
CA ILE A 200 4.31 -6.74 4.37
C ILE A 200 3.77 -5.44 3.75
N VAL A 201 4.54 -4.77 2.91
CA VAL A 201 4.13 -3.51 2.25
C VAL A 201 2.99 -3.71 1.24
N LEU A 202 2.81 -4.92 0.69
CA LEU A 202 1.74 -5.22 -0.27
C LEU A 202 0.37 -5.26 0.40
N ILE A 203 0.29 -5.67 1.66
CA ILE A 203 -0.96 -5.81 2.42
C ILE A 203 -1.74 -4.48 2.48
N PRO A 204 -1.17 -3.36 2.98
CA PRO A 204 -1.87 -2.08 3.00
C PRO A 204 -2.14 -1.52 1.60
N ALA A 205 -1.34 -1.88 0.59
CA ALA A 205 -1.57 -1.46 -0.79
C ALA A 205 -2.84 -2.11 -1.39
N VAL A 206 -3.00 -3.42 -1.21
CA VAL A 206 -4.23 -4.15 -1.64
C VAL A 206 -5.45 -3.62 -0.89
N SER A 207 -5.35 -3.46 0.42
CA SER A 207 -6.46 -2.91 1.21
C SER A 207 -6.80 -1.48 0.77
N GLY A 208 -5.81 -0.62 0.54
CA GLY A 208 -6.01 0.75 0.06
C GLY A 208 -6.76 0.78 -1.28
N ALA A 209 -6.44 -0.12 -2.20
CA ALA A 209 -7.13 -0.27 -3.48
C ALA A 209 -8.61 -0.63 -3.28
N LEU A 210 -8.91 -1.60 -2.41
CA LEU A 210 -10.28 -2.04 -2.14
C LEU A 210 -11.10 -0.97 -1.41
N VAL A 211 -10.52 -0.28 -0.41
CA VAL A 211 -11.19 0.84 0.26
C VAL A 211 -11.48 1.96 -0.74
N TYR A 212 -10.51 2.31 -1.58
CA TYR A 212 -10.70 3.34 -2.60
C TYR A 212 -11.84 2.99 -3.56
N TRP A 213 -11.84 1.79 -4.13
CA TRP A 213 -12.89 1.35 -5.04
C TRP A 213 -14.27 1.38 -4.37
N ARG A 214 -14.40 0.82 -3.16
CA ARG A 214 -15.67 0.84 -2.41
C ARG A 214 -16.15 2.26 -2.12
N LEU A 215 -15.26 3.20 -1.83
CA LEU A 215 -15.64 4.61 -1.62
C LEU A 215 -16.12 5.25 -2.91
N VAL A 216 -15.44 5.00 -4.03
CA VAL A 216 -15.85 5.51 -5.35
C VAL A 216 -17.18 4.91 -5.79
N GLU A 217 -17.37 3.60 -5.63
CA GLU A 217 -18.64 2.92 -5.93
C GLU A 217 -19.78 3.52 -5.10
N ARG A 218 -19.60 3.65 -3.79
CA ARG A 218 -20.65 4.17 -2.89
C ARG A 218 -20.95 5.65 -3.06
N LYS A 219 -19.97 6.48 -3.43
CA LYS A 219 -20.14 7.93 -3.56
C LYS A 219 -20.45 8.40 -4.96
N GLU A 220 -19.96 7.70 -5.97
CA GLU A 220 -20.04 8.11 -7.37
C GLU A 220 -20.80 7.12 -8.25
N GLY A 221 -21.14 5.93 -7.73
CA GLY A 221 -21.83 4.89 -8.48
C GLY A 221 -21.00 4.27 -9.61
N LYS A 222 -19.68 4.51 -9.64
CA LYS A 222 -18.79 3.95 -10.68
C LYS A 222 -18.40 2.52 -10.34
N SER A 223 -18.46 1.64 -11.32
CA SER A 223 -18.03 0.24 -11.16
C SER A 223 -16.51 0.11 -11.22
N LEU A 224 -15.98 -1.02 -10.74
CA LEU A 224 -14.55 -1.28 -10.75
C LEU A 224 -13.96 -1.27 -12.17
N GLU A 225 -14.71 -1.77 -13.16
CA GLU A 225 -14.32 -1.80 -14.57
C GLU A 225 -14.08 -0.38 -15.08
N GLN A 226 -14.96 0.57 -14.74
CA GLN A 226 -14.83 1.97 -15.15
C GLN A 226 -13.60 2.65 -14.53
N ILE A 227 -13.23 2.26 -13.32
CA ILE A 227 -11.99 2.74 -12.67
C ILE A 227 -10.76 2.10 -13.33
N ALA A 228 -10.84 0.82 -13.68
CA ALA A 228 -9.72 0.07 -14.20
C ALA A 228 -9.44 0.29 -15.69
N ASP A 229 -10.44 0.70 -16.48
CA ASP A 229 -10.27 1.01 -17.90
C ASP A 229 -9.35 2.22 -18.12
N VAL A 230 -9.09 3.04 -17.10
CA VAL A 230 -8.06 4.09 -17.12
C VAL A 230 -6.63 3.51 -17.29
N PHE A 231 -6.47 2.20 -17.06
CA PHE A 231 -5.22 1.46 -17.17
C PHE A 231 -5.16 0.51 -18.38
N ALA A 232 -6.21 0.45 -19.21
CA ALA A 232 -6.19 -0.29 -20.47
C ALA A 232 -5.39 0.46 -21.54
#